data_AF-K2MDL9-F1
#
_entry.id   AF-K2MDL9-F1
#
_cell.length_a   1.000
_cell.length_b   1.000
_cell.length_c   1.000
_cell.angle_alpha   90.00
_cell.angle_beta   90.00
_cell.angle_gamma   90.00
#
_symmetry.space_group_name_H-M   'P 1'
#
loop_
_entity.id
_entity.type
_entity.pdbx_description
1 polymer ?
#
loop_
_entity_poly.entity_id
_entity_poly.type
_entity_poly.pdbx_seq_one_letter_code
_entity_poly.pdbx_strand_id
1 'polypeptide(L)'
;SANDVAAIAHHVASNDGVRVFVTVFDFSLLYTEFVAAFRDGAGADRVVFATSLPHWNDENTTSETALWFNDAVPDAKERTPLALMGFATGLLLLTVRSRMEKVSAELFENYFFSNVAVKVDDMLYGSFIDGKACPVTESGAGCGRNYGATRISVWPLARALDPAVPVLFPAVTPSMEYRRPVASGLTARQLAGVIIGSVAAALLIIALILFLLCFCHGSRDNENAPKKRTDPVTLVFTDIESSTALWAACPETMPDAVATHHRLIRSLIAKYRCYEVKTIGDSFMIACKSAFAAVQLVRELQQVFLQHDWGTSVIDDAYRMFEEDRAEEDAEYVPPTARLDAAVYRQYWNGLRVRVGVHTGLCDIRHDEVTKGYDYYGGTSNMAARTESVGNGGQVLLTRAAYFALSTAEREQVEVTALGAVALRGVPKPVEMYQLDAVPGRTFAALRLDREMPDLDEGGEFEGGEDISVYSARTGTAQSVVSMLTVAYGIFAARQRLKALMPLCERWNVRLPRRASFVQDEEYCLLVIDRLAVKMSSVMERKGQLGIDQNMSFMLSTTAFGAHDPASGTWGRRSGRQSRGRDSNVAVSQSNSVEVNTFTADEPRFSTDDPPVTVRARRFR
;
A
#
# COMPACT_ATOMS: atom_id res chain seq x y z
N SER A 1 16.03 47.01 29.38
CA SER A 1 16.87 48.22 29.24
C SER A 1 15.99 49.43 29.03
N ALA A 2 16.50 50.65 29.16
CA ALA A 2 15.72 51.88 28.93
C ALA A 2 15.09 51.95 27.52
N ASN A 3 15.81 51.45 26.49
CA ASN A 3 15.32 51.39 25.11
C ASN A 3 14.07 50.50 24.97
N ASP A 4 14.00 49.42 25.75
CA ASP A 4 12.87 48.49 25.72
C ASP A 4 11.59 49.13 26.29
N VAL A 5 11.73 50.01 27.30
CA VAL A 5 10.59 50.75 27.87
C VAL A 5 9.98 51.69 26.83
N ALA A 6 10.81 52.43 26.10
CA ALA A 6 10.37 53.28 24.99
C ALA A 6 9.72 52.46 23.85
N ALA A 7 10.28 51.28 23.54
CA ALA A 7 9.70 50.37 22.55
C ALA A 7 8.34 49.80 22.99
N ILE A 8 8.16 49.47 24.28
CA ILE A 8 6.88 49.04 24.85
C ILE A 8 5.85 50.17 24.78
N ALA A 9 6.20 51.40 25.18
CA ALA A 9 5.32 52.57 25.10
C ALA A 9 4.84 52.81 23.66
N HIS A 10 5.76 52.88 22.69
CA HIS A 10 5.42 53.02 21.28
C HIS A 10 4.54 51.86 20.78
N HIS A 11 4.86 50.62 21.13
CA HIS A 11 4.11 49.46 20.66
C HIS A 11 2.66 49.45 21.18
N VAL A 12 2.47 49.72 22.47
CA VAL A 12 1.14 49.77 23.11
C VAL A 12 0.32 50.94 22.55
N ALA A 13 0.91 52.13 22.43
CA ALA A 13 0.26 53.31 21.83
C ALA A 13 -0.11 53.11 20.35
N SER A 14 0.61 52.25 19.61
CA SER A 14 0.33 51.96 18.19
C SER A 14 -0.63 50.78 17.97
N ASN A 15 -1.03 50.04 19.01
CA ASN A 15 -1.77 48.78 18.89
C ASN A 15 -2.81 48.62 20.02
N ASP A 16 -4.00 49.21 19.88
CA ASP A 16 -5.02 49.26 20.95
C ASP A 16 -5.49 47.88 21.43
N GLY A 17 -5.54 46.89 20.54
CA GLY A 17 -5.91 45.51 20.87
C GLY A 17 -4.84 44.69 21.62
N VAL A 18 -3.71 45.29 22.02
CA VAL A 18 -2.58 44.59 22.65
C VAL A 18 -2.42 45.02 24.12
N ARG A 19 -2.23 44.03 25.00
CA ARG A 19 -1.67 44.18 26.35
C ARG A 19 -0.26 43.59 26.40
N VAL A 20 0.66 44.25 27.11
CA VAL A 20 2.06 43.82 27.27
C VAL A 20 2.32 43.45 28.72
N PHE A 21 2.75 42.21 28.96
CA PHE A 21 3.13 41.76 30.29
C PHE A 21 4.62 42.02 30.56
N VAL A 22 4.93 42.70 31.66
CA VAL A 22 6.28 43.00 32.16
C VAL A 22 6.50 42.27 33.48
N THR A 23 7.72 41.81 33.79
CA THR A 23 7.97 41.23 35.11
C THR A 23 8.05 42.35 36.17
N VAL A 24 7.56 42.09 37.38
CA VAL A 24 7.63 43.08 38.47
C VAL A 24 9.07 43.48 38.81
N PHE A 25 10.05 42.60 38.56
CA PHE A 25 11.47 42.88 38.77
C PHE A 25 12.03 43.85 37.71
N ASP A 26 11.78 43.60 36.42
CA ASP A 26 12.19 44.51 35.33
C ASP A 26 11.51 45.88 35.47
N PHE A 27 10.23 45.90 35.85
CA PHE A 27 9.49 47.12 36.16
C PHE A 27 10.09 47.87 37.36
N SER A 28 10.47 47.16 38.43
CA SER A 28 11.04 47.78 39.63
C SER A 28 12.43 48.37 39.39
N LEU A 29 13.25 47.72 38.56
CA LEU A 29 14.59 48.23 38.19
C LEU A 29 14.54 49.43 37.23
N LEU A 30 13.52 49.51 36.36
CA LEU A 30 13.37 50.56 35.34
C LEU A 30 12.20 51.50 35.67
N TYR A 31 11.85 51.63 36.96
CA TYR A 31 10.67 52.36 37.43
C TYR A 31 10.68 53.81 36.95
N THR A 32 11.83 54.48 37.03
CA THR A 32 12.04 55.85 36.54
C THR A 32 11.74 56.01 35.05
N GLU A 33 12.14 55.04 34.23
CA GLU A 33 11.92 55.02 32.79
C GLU A 33 10.46 54.72 32.45
N PHE A 34 9.79 53.83 33.20
CA PHE A 34 8.35 53.59 33.03
C PHE A 34 7.52 54.83 33.43
N VAL A 35 7.83 55.48 34.56
CA VAL A 35 7.21 56.75 34.99
C VAL A 35 7.45 57.88 33.98
N ALA A 36 8.63 57.91 33.33
CA ALA A 36 8.92 58.88 32.29
C ALA A 36 8.16 58.60 30.98
N ALA A 37 8.13 57.35 30.52
CA ALA A 37 7.54 56.95 29.23
C ALA A 37 6.01 56.92 29.23
N PHE A 38 5.37 56.71 30.39
CA PHE A 38 3.91 56.61 30.54
C PHE A 38 3.30 57.77 31.34
N ARG A 39 4.02 58.90 31.48
CA ARG A 39 3.58 60.10 32.21
C ARG A 39 2.20 60.60 31.77
N ASP A 40 1.92 60.54 30.47
CA ASP A 40 0.68 61.03 29.88
C ASP A 40 -0.46 59.98 29.91
N GLY A 41 -0.27 58.87 30.64
CA GLY A 41 -1.26 57.80 30.88
C GLY A 41 -1.57 56.89 29.68
N ALA A 42 -1.28 57.32 28.46
CA ALA A 42 -1.60 56.60 27.22
C ALA A 42 -1.07 55.15 27.20
N GLY A 43 -1.98 54.17 27.25
CA GLY A 43 -1.63 52.75 27.23
C GLY A 43 -1.12 52.18 28.56
N ALA A 44 -1.04 52.96 29.63
CA ALA A 44 -0.63 52.48 30.95
C ALA A 44 -1.64 51.48 31.56
N ASP A 45 -2.88 51.46 31.07
CA ASP A 45 -3.90 50.44 31.35
C ASP A 45 -3.59 49.07 30.71
N ARG A 46 -2.82 49.06 29.62
CA ARG A 46 -2.50 47.88 28.81
C ARG A 46 -1.09 47.32 29.01
N VAL A 47 -0.17 48.08 29.62
CA VAL A 47 1.03 47.49 30.25
C VAL A 47 0.62 46.90 31.59
N VAL A 48 0.93 45.63 31.83
CA VAL A 48 0.49 44.89 33.02
C VAL A 48 1.63 44.11 33.66
N PHE A 49 1.57 43.90 34.96
CA PHE A 49 2.52 43.05 35.70
C PHE A 49 1.82 42.32 36.86
N ALA A 50 2.41 41.22 37.31
CA ALA A 50 1.91 40.45 38.46
C ALA A 50 2.77 40.73 39.69
N THR A 51 2.15 41.05 40.83
CA THR A 51 2.83 41.39 42.08
C THR A 51 2.10 40.84 43.31
N SER A 52 2.87 40.52 44.35
CA SER A 52 2.40 40.24 45.71
C SER A 52 2.84 41.32 46.71
N LEU A 53 3.45 42.42 46.24
CA LEU A 53 3.74 43.60 47.06
C LEU A 53 2.47 44.46 47.21
N PRO A 54 2.27 45.11 48.36
CA PRO A 54 1.32 46.21 48.49
C PRO A 54 1.80 47.45 47.71
N HIS A 55 0.97 48.47 47.57
CA HIS A 55 1.34 49.68 46.83
C HIS A 55 2.22 50.61 47.67
N TRP A 56 3.42 50.90 47.17
CA TRP A 56 4.50 51.64 47.85
C TRP A 56 4.22 53.13 48.07
N ASN A 57 3.19 53.69 47.44
CA ASN A 57 2.79 55.10 47.62
C ASN A 57 1.26 55.24 47.68
N ASP A 58 0.60 54.37 48.45
CA ASP A 58 -0.84 54.46 48.73
C ASP A 58 -1.02 54.89 50.19
N GLU A 59 -1.50 56.11 50.42
CA GLU A 59 -1.66 56.68 51.75
C GLU A 59 -2.89 56.13 52.49
N ASN A 60 -3.84 55.51 51.77
CA ASN A 60 -5.03 54.87 52.34
C ASN A 60 -4.87 53.33 52.44
N THR A 61 -3.63 52.85 52.37
CA THR A 61 -3.33 51.41 52.37
C THR A 61 -3.72 50.71 53.67
N THR A 62 -4.35 49.54 53.54
CA THR A 62 -4.64 48.64 54.68
C THR A 62 -3.54 47.60 54.90
N SER A 63 -2.38 47.76 54.26
CA SER A 63 -1.22 46.86 54.40
C SER A 63 -0.30 47.35 55.50
N GLU A 64 -0.09 46.53 56.53
CA GLU A 64 0.83 46.79 57.65
C GLU A 64 2.25 47.09 57.14
N THR A 65 2.74 46.30 56.18
CA THR A 65 4.06 46.49 55.54
C THR A 65 4.17 47.84 54.82
N ALA A 66 3.12 48.25 54.10
CA ALA A 66 3.13 49.53 53.39
C ALA A 66 3.00 50.73 54.32
N LEU A 67 2.23 50.62 55.41
CA LEU A 67 2.17 51.66 56.44
C LEU A 67 3.54 51.89 57.08
N TRP A 68 4.24 50.81 57.47
CA TRP A 68 5.60 50.90 58.02
C TRP A 68 6.62 51.42 57.00
N PHE A 69 6.48 51.08 55.72
CA PHE A 69 7.33 51.63 54.65
C PHE A 69 7.10 53.13 54.45
N ASN A 70 5.84 53.59 54.45
CA ASN A 70 5.48 55.00 54.25
C ASN A 70 5.95 55.89 55.42
N ASP A 71 6.02 55.35 56.64
CA ASP A 71 6.58 56.01 57.84
C ASP A 71 8.12 56.04 57.80
N ALA A 72 8.75 54.91 57.45
CA ALA A 72 10.21 54.80 57.33
C ALA A 72 10.79 55.60 56.14
N VAL A 73 9.99 55.84 55.09
CA VAL A 73 10.36 56.62 53.88
C VAL A 73 9.33 57.74 53.68
N PRO A 74 9.48 58.89 54.37
CA PRO A 74 8.48 59.95 54.37
C PRO A 74 8.44 60.80 53.09
N ASP A 75 9.52 60.88 52.28
CA ASP A 75 9.45 61.53 50.96
C ASP A 75 8.85 60.55 49.93
N ALA A 76 7.66 60.89 49.43
CA ALA A 76 6.96 60.14 48.39
C ALA A 76 7.75 59.98 47.08
N LYS A 77 8.82 60.75 46.84
CA LYS A 77 9.73 60.59 45.70
C LYS A 77 10.73 59.44 45.86
N GLU A 78 11.08 59.10 47.10
CA GLU A 78 11.98 57.97 47.42
C GLU A 78 11.20 56.65 47.52
N ARG A 79 9.88 56.72 47.70
CA ARG A 79 8.95 55.59 47.65
C ARG A 79 8.88 54.98 46.24
N THR A 80 9.65 53.93 46.03
CA THR A 80 9.71 53.15 44.78
C THR A 80 9.37 51.68 45.04
N PRO A 81 8.90 50.91 44.04
CA PRO A 81 8.67 49.47 44.21
C PRO A 81 9.93 48.71 44.61
N LEU A 82 11.10 49.15 44.13
CA LEU A 82 12.40 48.58 44.49
C LEU A 82 12.77 48.87 45.96
N ALA A 83 12.52 50.08 46.46
CA ALA A 83 12.73 50.42 47.86
C ALA A 83 11.80 49.64 48.79
N LEU A 84 10.50 49.51 48.45
CA LEU A 84 9.57 48.67 49.21
C LEU A 84 10.00 47.20 49.23
N MET A 85 10.44 46.65 48.10
CA MET A 85 10.95 45.28 48.01
C MET A 85 12.19 45.08 48.89
N GLY A 86 13.10 46.07 48.94
CA GLY A 86 14.25 46.08 49.84
C GLY A 86 13.83 46.11 51.32
N PHE A 87 12.90 46.98 51.67
CA PHE A 87 12.36 47.12 53.03
C PHE A 87 11.69 45.84 53.53
N ALA A 88 10.78 45.26 52.73
CA ALA A 88 10.10 44.00 53.05
C ALA A 88 11.10 42.82 53.17
N THR A 89 12.13 42.79 52.32
CA THR A 89 13.24 41.81 52.44
C THR A 89 14.01 41.99 53.74
N GLY A 90 14.23 43.23 54.19
CA GLY A 90 14.83 43.55 55.49
C GLY A 90 14.01 43.02 56.67
N LEU A 91 12.69 43.30 56.69
CA LEU A 91 11.77 42.78 57.71
C LEU A 91 11.73 41.25 57.73
N LEU A 92 11.75 40.61 56.56
CA LEU A 92 11.83 39.15 56.44
C LEU A 92 13.12 38.59 57.03
N LEU A 93 14.28 39.16 56.69
CA LEU A 93 15.58 38.71 57.22
C LEU A 93 15.68 38.93 58.73
N LEU A 94 15.11 40.00 59.28
CA LEU A 94 15.02 40.23 60.73
C LEU A 94 14.08 39.21 61.41
N THR A 95 12.92 38.91 60.80
CA THR A 95 11.94 37.93 61.30
C THR A 95 12.46 36.49 61.25
N VAL A 96 13.31 36.16 60.27
CA VAL A 96 13.99 34.86 60.21
C VAL A 96 15.16 34.82 61.20
N ARG A 97 15.95 35.89 61.31
CA ARG A 97 17.05 35.99 62.29
C ARG A 97 16.58 35.83 63.73
N SER A 98 15.41 36.37 64.11
CA SER A 98 14.88 36.24 65.48
C SER A 98 14.51 34.80 65.86
N ARG A 99 14.45 33.88 64.88
CA ARG A 99 14.16 32.45 65.05
C ARG A 99 15.43 31.58 65.01
N MET A 100 16.62 32.19 65.08
CA MET A 100 17.92 31.52 64.96
C MET A 100 18.84 31.84 66.14
N GLU A 101 19.25 30.82 66.90
CA GLU A 101 20.23 30.95 67.98
C GLU A 101 21.64 31.31 67.46
N LYS A 102 21.96 30.91 66.22
CA LYS A 102 23.23 31.18 65.53
C LYS A 102 22.92 31.58 64.10
N VAL A 103 23.60 32.62 63.61
CA VAL A 103 23.39 33.16 62.27
C VAL A 103 24.52 32.72 61.35
N SER A 104 24.19 32.02 60.26
CA SER A 104 25.09 31.72 59.14
C SER A 104 24.31 31.76 57.82
N ALA A 105 25.02 31.88 56.70
CA ALA A 105 24.40 31.85 55.37
C ALA A 105 23.66 30.53 55.11
N GLU A 106 24.30 29.40 55.46
CA GLU A 106 23.72 28.06 55.36
C GLU A 106 22.45 27.87 56.21
N LEU A 107 22.39 28.47 57.41
CA LEU A 107 21.18 28.41 58.25
C LEU A 107 20.06 29.29 57.69
N PHE A 108 20.39 30.46 57.11
CA PHE A 108 19.42 31.28 56.38
C PHE A 108 18.85 30.55 55.16
N GLU A 109 19.71 29.96 54.33
CA GLU A 109 19.32 29.20 53.15
C GLU A 109 18.43 28.01 53.55
N ASN A 110 18.91 27.13 54.43
CA ASN A 110 18.14 25.98 54.90
C ASN A 110 16.80 26.36 55.53
N TYR A 111 16.67 27.55 56.16
CA TYR A 111 15.39 28.01 56.68
C TYR A 111 14.35 28.24 55.58
N PHE A 112 14.71 28.89 54.47
CA PHE A 112 13.79 29.13 53.34
C PHE A 112 13.48 27.86 52.54
N PHE A 113 14.43 26.92 52.44
CA PHE A 113 14.22 25.64 51.74
C PHE A 113 13.48 24.59 52.60
N SER A 114 13.49 24.70 53.93
CA SER A 114 12.89 23.69 54.83
C SER A 114 11.54 24.10 55.45
N ASN A 115 11.22 25.40 55.53
CA ASN A 115 9.97 25.87 56.15
C ASN A 115 8.82 25.98 55.14
N VAL A 116 7.60 25.67 55.60
CA VAL A 116 6.42 25.63 54.72
C VAL A 116 5.88 27.03 54.38
N ALA A 117 6.07 28.01 55.26
CA ALA A 117 5.86 29.43 54.99
C ALA A 117 6.51 30.31 56.06
N VAL A 118 6.82 31.56 55.71
CA VAL A 118 7.14 32.66 56.61
C VAL A 118 6.10 33.75 56.44
N LYS A 119 5.37 34.07 57.51
CA LYS A 119 4.53 35.28 57.58
C LYS A 119 5.32 36.39 58.26
N VAL A 120 5.26 37.59 57.68
CA VAL A 120 5.80 38.86 58.19
C VAL A 120 4.68 39.87 58.03
N ASP A 121 4.14 40.39 59.13
CA ASP A 121 3.04 41.37 59.14
C ASP A 121 1.87 40.93 58.24
N ASP A 122 1.51 41.65 57.17
CA ASP A 122 0.48 41.23 56.22
C ASP A 122 0.99 40.38 55.02
N MET A 123 2.31 40.26 54.86
CA MET A 123 2.96 39.49 53.79
C MET A 123 3.17 38.00 54.12
N LEU A 124 3.04 37.15 53.10
CA LEU A 124 3.19 35.70 53.22
C LEU A 124 4.11 35.13 52.13
N TYR A 125 5.28 34.67 52.57
CA TYR A 125 6.30 34.00 51.76
C TYR A 125 6.14 32.49 51.93
N GLY A 126 5.62 31.77 50.94
CA GLY A 126 5.39 30.32 51.03
C GLY A 126 6.65 29.47 50.81
N SER A 127 6.48 28.15 50.89
CA SER A 127 7.56 27.16 50.74
C SER A 127 8.28 27.22 49.40
N PHE A 128 9.61 27.16 49.44
CA PHE A 128 10.40 26.78 48.27
C PHE A 128 10.40 25.25 48.14
N ILE A 129 9.99 24.71 46.99
CA ILE A 129 9.97 23.26 46.71
C ILE A 129 11.04 22.93 45.67
N ASP A 130 12.03 22.10 46.03
CA ASP A 130 13.08 21.68 45.09
C ASP A 130 12.52 20.85 43.92
N GLY A 131 12.60 21.43 42.72
CA GLY A 131 13.16 20.79 41.53
C GLY A 131 12.46 19.58 40.91
N LYS A 132 12.24 18.51 41.68
CA LYS A 132 12.10 17.14 41.16
C LYS A 132 10.67 16.58 41.18
N ALA A 133 9.82 17.05 42.09
CA ALA A 133 8.41 16.64 42.11
C ALA A 133 7.54 17.52 41.19
N CYS A 134 7.03 16.95 40.09
CA CYS A 134 5.96 17.53 39.27
C CYS A 134 5.12 16.37 38.73
N PRO A 135 4.00 16.01 39.36
CA PRO A 135 3.05 15.07 38.79
C PRO A 135 2.51 15.61 37.46
N VAL A 136 2.46 14.77 36.44
CA VAL A 136 1.80 15.15 35.17
C VAL A 136 0.30 15.19 35.43
N THR A 137 -0.33 16.35 35.29
CA THR A 137 -1.80 16.43 35.37
C THR A 137 -2.42 15.83 34.11
N GLU A 138 -3.52 15.09 34.25
CA GLU A 138 -4.20 14.38 33.16
C GLU A 138 -4.65 15.31 32.01
N SER A 139 -4.77 16.61 32.29
CA SER A 139 -5.03 17.64 31.27
C SER A 139 -3.93 17.71 30.19
N GLY A 140 -2.69 17.31 30.50
CA GLY A 140 -1.54 17.54 29.63
C GLY A 140 -1.15 19.03 29.52
N ALA A 141 -1.56 19.87 30.46
CA ALA A 141 -0.95 21.20 30.65
C ALA A 141 0.40 21.04 31.39
N GLY A 142 1.40 21.84 31.01
CA GLY A 142 2.72 21.80 31.62
C GLY A 142 2.68 22.17 33.11
N CYS A 143 3.42 21.44 33.94
CA CYS A 143 3.45 21.64 35.40
C CYS A 143 4.07 23.01 35.76
N GLY A 144 3.22 24.00 36.03
CA GLY A 144 3.63 25.29 36.56
C GLY A 144 3.89 25.22 38.08
N ARG A 145 5.00 25.79 38.54
CA ARG A 145 5.33 25.94 39.97
C ARG A 145 5.35 27.42 40.35
N ASN A 146 4.70 27.77 41.47
CA ASN A 146 4.70 29.13 42.01
C ASN A 146 5.79 29.40 43.06
N TYR A 147 6.58 28.40 43.46
CA TYR A 147 7.69 28.54 44.42
C TYR A 147 7.32 29.31 45.71
N GLY A 148 6.13 29.03 46.25
CA GLY A 148 5.66 29.69 47.48
C GLY A 148 5.11 31.10 47.29
N ALA A 149 5.09 31.66 46.07
CA ALA A 149 4.45 32.94 45.81
C ALA A 149 2.92 32.84 46.03
N THR A 150 2.41 33.63 46.96
CA THR A 150 0.98 33.73 47.32
C THR A 150 0.48 35.17 47.17
N ARG A 151 -0.85 35.37 47.25
CA ARG A 151 -1.51 36.69 47.17
C ARG A 151 -1.10 37.51 45.93
N ILE A 152 -0.84 36.82 44.82
CA ILE A 152 -0.45 37.48 43.57
C ILE A 152 -1.69 38.14 42.98
N SER A 153 -1.59 39.43 42.71
CA SER A 153 -2.55 40.25 41.98
C SER A 153 -1.93 40.70 40.65
N VAL A 154 -2.77 41.11 39.68
CA VAL A 154 -2.31 41.65 38.39
C VAL A 154 -2.73 43.10 38.29
N TRP A 155 -1.76 44.00 38.11
CA TRP A 155 -1.98 45.44 38.07
C TRP A 155 -1.75 45.97 36.65
N PRO A 156 -2.50 47.00 36.23
CA PRO A 156 -2.08 47.86 35.14
C PRO A 156 -0.93 48.77 35.63
N LEU A 157 -0.05 49.19 34.72
CA LEU A 157 0.95 50.22 35.00
C LEU A 157 0.30 51.52 35.50
N ALA A 158 -0.92 51.82 35.06
CA ALA A 158 -1.73 52.93 35.57
C ALA A 158 -1.90 52.88 37.12
N ARG A 159 -2.09 51.71 37.74
CA ARG A 159 -2.15 51.57 39.22
C ARG A 159 -0.78 51.67 39.88
N ALA A 160 0.31 51.49 39.15
CA ALA A 160 1.65 51.78 39.69
C ALA A 160 1.99 53.28 39.68
N LEU A 161 1.19 54.10 38.98
CA LEU A 161 1.35 55.55 38.88
C LEU A 161 0.30 56.30 39.73
N ASP A 162 -0.92 55.78 39.82
CA ASP A 162 -2.03 56.35 40.60
C ASP A 162 -2.70 55.26 41.49
N PRO A 163 -2.68 55.41 42.83
CA PRO A 163 -3.32 54.47 43.74
C PRO A 163 -4.86 54.43 43.66
N ALA A 164 -5.53 55.39 43.00
CA ALA A 164 -6.98 55.34 42.81
C ALA A 164 -7.43 54.27 41.79
N VAL A 165 -6.54 53.79 40.91
CA VAL A 165 -6.87 52.84 39.85
C VAL A 165 -7.11 51.43 40.43
N PRO A 166 -8.16 50.70 40.02
CA PRO A 166 -8.39 49.33 40.47
C PRO A 166 -7.36 48.34 39.91
N VAL A 167 -7.13 47.25 40.64
CA VAL A 167 -6.34 46.11 40.14
C VAL A 167 -7.11 45.38 39.02
N LEU A 168 -6.39 44.88 38.01
CA LEU A 168 -7.02 44.13 36.90
C LEU A 168 -7.46 42.72 37.33
N PHE A 169 -6.69 42.08 38.24
CA PHE A 169 -7.11 40.87 38.93
C PHE A 169 -6.75 40.96 40.42
N PRO A 170 -7.66 40.59 41.34
CA PRO A 170 -7.42 40.63 42.78
C PRO A 170 -6.36 39.61 43.22
N ALA A 171 -5.85 39.77 44.45
CA ALA A 171 -4.83 38.89 45.03
C ALA A 171 -5.38 37.48 45.29
N VAL A 172 -4.97 36.51 44.47
CA VAL A 172 -5.46 35.10 44.53
C VAL A 172 -4.30 34.09 44.53
N THR A 173 -4.59 32.85 44.90
CA THR A 173 -3.63 31.72 44.91
C THR A 173 -4.40 30.41 44.76
N PRO A 174 -4.15 29.59 43.71
CA PRO A 174 -3.22 29.82 42.60
C PRO A 174 -3.60 31.06 41.76
N SER A 175 -2.60 31.67 41.12
CA SER A 175 -2.76 32.96 40.43
C SER A 175 -3.27 32.88 38.99
N MET A 176 -3.25 31.70 38.38
CA MET A 176 -3.81 31.42 37.06
C MET A 176 -4.33 29.98 37.01
N GLU A 177 -5.63 29.80 36.75
CA GLU A 177 -6.17 28.52 36.31
C GLU A 177 -6.13 28.47 34.77
N TYR A 178 -5.25 27.63 34.21
CA TYR A 178 -5.15 27.48 32.74
C TYR A 178 -6.30 26.63 32.20
N ARG A 179 -7.52 27.18 32.18
CA ARG A 179 -8.60 26.64 31.38
C ARG A 179 -8.20 26.74 29.91
N ARG A 180 -7.82 25.61 29.30
CA ARG A 180 -8.05 25.47 27.86
C ARG A 180 -9.54 25.78 27.62
N PRO A 181 -9.90 26.55 26.57
CA PRO A 181 -11.29 26.64 26.21
C PRO A 181 -11.79 25.22 25.94
N VAL A 182 -12.80 24.78 26.69
CA VAL A 182 -13.49 23.54 26.39
C VAL A 182 -14.16 23.76 25.04
N ALA A 183 -13.55 23.25 23.97
CA ALA A 183 -14.18 23.21 22.66
C ALA A 183 -15.54 22.56 22.86
N SER A 184 -16.61 23.34 22.67
CA SER A 184 -17.95 22.98 23.13
C SER A 184 -18.33 21.62 22.58
N GLY A 185 -18.37 20.63 23.46
CA GLY A 185 -18.54 19.22 23.08
C GLY A 185 -19.81 19.08 22.23
N LEU A 186 -19.73 18.22 21.20
CA LEU A 186 -20.87 17.91 20.33
C LEU A 186 -22.10 17.67 21.21
N THR A 187 -23.12 18.52 21.07
CA THR A 187 -24.35 18.42 21.85
C THR A 187 -24.94 17.03 21.70
N ALA A 188 -25.71 16.53 22.68
CA ALA A 188 -26.24 15.16 22.63
C ALA A 188 -26.95 14.81 21.29
N ARG A 189 -27.56 15.80 20.64
CA ARG A 189 -28.16 15.68 19.29
C ARG A 189 -27.10 15.54 18.18
N GLN A 190 -26.01 16.30 18.22
CA GLN A 190 -24.90 16.19 17.28
C GLN A 190 -24.11 14.89 17.50
N LEU A 191 -23.89 14.46 18.75
CA LEU A 191 -23.25 13.19 19.07
C LEU A 191 -24.10 12.01 18.56
N ALA A 192 -25.42 12.03 18.79
CA ALA A 192 -26.33 11.04 18.22
C ALA A 192 -26.31 11.06 16.67
N GLY A 193 -26.29 12.25 16.05
CA GLY A 193 -26.17 12.39 14.60
C GLY A 193 -24.87 11.81 14.04
N VAL A 194 -23.73 12.02 14.71
CA VAL A 194 -22.44 11.42 14.32
C VAL A 194 -22.46 9.89 14.48
N ILE A 195 -23.04 9.37 15.56
CA ILE A 195 -23.16 7.92 15.79
C ILE A 195 -24.05 7.28 14.70
N ILE A 196 -25.24 7.83 14.47
CA ILE A 196 -26.19 7.32 13.45
C ILE A 196 -25.58 7.42 12.05
N GLY A 197 -24.94 8.55 11.71
CA GLY A 197 -24.24 8.74 10.43
C GLY A 197 -23.08 7.75 10.23
N SER A 198 -22.30 7.49 11.28
CA SER A 198 -21.20 6.52 11.24
C SER A 198 -21.69 5.09 11.06
N VAL A 199 -22.78 4.70 11.74
CA VAL A 199 -23.41 3.38 11.58
C VAL A 199 -24.02 3.23 10.19
N ALA A 200 -24.71 4.24 9.67
CA ALA A 200 -25.27 4.23 8.31
C ALA A 200 -24.17 4.15 7.24
N ALA A 201 -23.07 4.91 7.40
CA ALA A 201 -21.91 4.83 6.52
C ALA A 201 -21.21 3.46 6.58
N ALA A 202 -21.04 2.88 7.78
CA ALA A 202 -20.48 1.54 7.94
C ALA A 202 -21.37 0.47 7.28
N LEU A 203 -22.70 0.55 7.42
CA LEU A 203 -23.64 -0.35 6.75
C LEU A 203 -23.60 -0.19 5.22
N LEU A 204 -23.48 1.03 4.70
CA LEU A 204 -23.29 1.28 3.26
C LEU A 204 -21.96 0.74 2.74
N ILE A 205 -20.87 0.87 3.51
CA ILE A 205 -19.56 0.29 3.17
C ILE A 205 -19.62 -1.23 3.20
N ILE A 206 -20.27 -1.84 4.19
CA ILE A 206 -20.48 -3.30 4.25
C ILE A 206 -21.35 -3.77 3.07
N ALA A 207 -22.42 -3.06 2.73
CA ALA A 207 -23.25 -3.36 1.57
C ALA A 207 -22.48 -3.23 0.25
N LEU A 208 -21.62 -2.21 0.11
CA LEU A 208 -20.74 -2.03 -1.05
C LEU A 208 -19.67 -3.13 -1.14
N ILE A 209 -19.07 -3.54 -0.01
CA ILE A 209 -18.12 -4.65 0.04
C ILE A 209 -18.82 -5.97 -0.31
N LEU A 210 -20.01 -6.23 0.22
CA LEU A 210 -20.80 -7.41 -0.15
C LEU A 210 -21.22 -7.38 -1.62
N PHE A 211 -21.59 -6.23 -2.17
CA PHE A 211 -21.88 -6.06 -3.59
C PHE A 211 -20.63 -6.34 -4.44
N LEU A 212 -19.47 -5.75 -4.11
CA LEU A 212 -18.21 -6.02 -4.82
C LEU A 212 -17.76 -7.48 -4.66
N LEU A 213 -18.02 -8.13 -3.52
CA LEU A 213 -17.75 -9.56 -3.37
C LEU A 213 -18.74 -10.41 -4.19
N CYS A 214 -20.02 -10.06 -4.29
CA CYS A 214 -20.98 -10.82 -5.10
C CYS A 214 -20.81 -10.59 -6.62
N PHE A 215 -20.39 -9.41 -7.05
CA PHE A 215 -20.30 -9.04 -8.48
C PHE A 215 -18.87 -9.07 -9.05
N CYS A 216 -17.82 -8.94 -8.22
CA CYS A 216 -16.42 -9.00 -8.66
C CYS A 216 -15.70 -10.28 -8.23
N HIS A 217 -16.28 -11.15 -7.37
CA HIS A 217 -15.75 -12.50 -7.15
C HIS A 217 -16.11 -13.43 -8.31
N GLY A 218 -15.52 -13.12 -9.48
CA GLY A 218 -15.40 -14.02 -10.61
C GLY A 218 -14.47 -15.19 -10.27
N SER A 219 -14.89 -16.03 -9.32
CA SER A 219 -14.44 -17.41 -9.28
C SER A 219 -14.69 -17.99 -10.67
N ARG A 220 -13.74 -18.77 -11.19
CA ARG A 220 -14.07 -19.72 -12.25
C ARG A 220 -15.26 -20.55 -11.78
N ASP A 221 -16.29 -20.66 -12.62
CA ASP A 221 -17.41 -21.54 -12.34
C ASP A 221 -16.96 -23.00 -12.52
N ASN A 222 -16.42 -23.52 -11.44
CA ASN A 222 -15.96 -24.90 -11.36
C ASN A 222 -17.11 -25.89 -11.28
N GLU A 223 -18.39 -25.50 -11.24
CA GLU A 223 -19.49 -26.49 -11.21
C GLU A 223 -19.43 -27.40 -12.43
N ASN A 224 -19.15 -26.84 -13.60
CA ASN A 224 -19.10 -27.58 -14.86
C ASN A 224 -17.80 -28.37 -15.10
N ALA A 225 -16.75 -28.12 -14.30
CA ALA A 225 -15.47 -28.83 -14.43
C ALA A 225 -15.61 -30.35 -14.16
N PRO A 226 -15.05 -31.23 -15.02
CA PRO A 226 -14.81 -32.64 -14.69
C PRO A 226 -13.80 -32.76 -13.53
N LYS A 227 -14.21 -33.38 -12.41
CA LYS A 227 -13.43 -33.41 -11.13
C LYS A 227 -12.92 -34.79 -10.72
N LYS A 228 -13.51 -35.87 -11.24
CA LYS A 228 -13.22 -37.25 -10.82
C LYS A 228 -12.15 -37.89 -11.71
N ARG A 229 -11.09 -38.41 -11.10
CA ARG A 229 -9.97 -39.10 -11.79
C ARG A 229 -10.35 -40.44 -12.43
N THR A 230 -11.52 -40.99 -12.09
CA THR A 230 -12.06 -42.27 -12.58
C THR A 230 -12.93 -42.15 -13.83
N ASP A 231 -13.46 -40.96 -14.10
CA ASP A 231 -14.50 -40.77 -15.11
C ASP A 231 -13.85 -40.14 -16.36
N PRO A 232 -14.08 -40.66 -17.57
CA PRO A 232 -13.50 -40.09 -18.78
C PRO A 232 -13.87 -38.62 -18.99
N VAL A 233 -12.86 -37.81 -19.28
CA VAL A 233 -13.01 -36.40 -19.65
C VAL A 233 -13.03 -36.31 -21.17
N THR A 234 -13.97 -35.54 -21.74
CA THR A 234 -13.89 -35.14 -23.14
C THR A 234 -13.25 -33.76 -23.21
N LEU A 235 -12.11 -33.68 -23.89
CA LEU A 235 -11.38 -32.45 -24.14
C LEU A 235 -11.61 -32.01 -25.58
N VAL A 236 -11.89 -30.72 -25.74
CA VAL A 236 -11.97 -30.01 -27.02
C VAL A 236 -10.84 -29.00 -27.06
N PHE A 237 -10.06 -29.02 -28.13
CA PHE A 237 -9.17 -27.93 -28.50
C PHE A 237 -9.74 -27.22 -29.72
N THR A 238 -9.68 -25.89 -29.72
CA THR A 238 -10.02 -25.05 -30.88
C THR A 238 -8.87 -24.07 -31.16
N ASP A 239 -8.74 -23.64 -32.41
CA ASP A 239 -7.88 -22.52 -32.79
C ASP A 239 -8.36 -21.90 -34.11
N ILE A 240 -8.02 -20.64 -34.40
CA ILE A 240 -8.38 -19.99 -35.67
C ILE A 240 -7.36 -20.41 -36.74
N GLU A 241 -7.82 -20.86 -37.91
CA GLU A 241 -6.91 -21.15 -39.01
C GLU A 241 -6.20 -19.89 -39.51
N SER A 242 -4.87 -19.98 -39.65
CA SER A 242 -4.00 -18.93 -40.21
C SER A 242 -4.10 -17.58 -39.49
N SER A 243 -4.41 -17.56 -38.19
CA SER A 243 -4.59 -16.33 -37.42
C SER A 243 -3.39 -15.39 -37.47
N THR A 244 -2.16 -15.89 -37.40
CA THR A 244 -0.94 -15.07 -37.58
C THR A 244 -0.90 -14.34 -38.93
N ALA A 245 -1.41 -14.97 -40.01
CA ALA A 245 -1.49 -14.36 -41.33
C ALA A 245 -2.64 -13.34 -41.42
N LEU A 246 -3.79 -13.63 -40.80
CA LEU A 246 -4.89 -12.66 -40.67
C LEU A 246 -4.47 -11.43 -39.83
N TRP A 247 -3.71 -11.61 -38.76
CA TRP A 247 -3.14 -10.51 -37.97
C TRP A 247 -2.15 -9.64 -38.77
N ALA A 248 -1.54 -10.17 -39.83
CA ALA A 248 -0.71 -9.40 -40.75
C ALA A 248 -1.51 -8.75 -41.89
N ALA A 249 -2.54 -9.42 -42.41
CA ALA A 249 -3.33 -8.97 -43.56
C ALA A 249 -4.46 -7.98 -43.20
N CYS A 250 -5.12 -8.17 -42.05
CA CYS A 250 -6.23 -7.34 -41.57
C CYS A 250 -6.09 -6.96 -40.08
N PRO A 251 -4.99 -6.27 -39.68
CA PRO A 251 -4.68 -5.95 -38.28
C PRO A 251 -5.75 -5.09 -37.57
N GLU A 252 -6.45 -4.23 -38.31
CA GLU A 252 -7.52 -3.38 -37.74
C GLU A 252 -8.79 -4.17 -37.39
N THR A 253 -9.07 -5.26 -38.11
CA THR A 253 -10.31 -6.05 -37.97
C THR A 253 -10.16 -7.20 -36.96
N MET A 254 -8.97 -7.77 -36.86
CA MET A 254 -8.71 -8.93 -36.01
C MET A 254 -9.00 -8.74 -34.51
N PRO A 255 -8.79 -7.57 -33.86
CA PRO A 255 -9.14 -7.36 -32.46
C PRO A 255 -10.62 -7.64 -32.15
N ASP A 256 -11.53 -7.03 -32.91
CA ASP A 256 -12.98 -7.18 -32.71
C ASP A 256 -13.50 -8.55 -33.18
N ALA A 257 -12.89 -9.11 -34.23
CA ALA A 257 -13.20 -10.46 -34.69
C ALA A 257 -12.81 -11.52 -33.63
N VAL A 258 -11.59 -11.46 -33.07
CA VAL A 258 -11.12 -12.38 -32.02
C VAL A 258 -11.90 -12.18 -30.72
N ALA A 259 -12.18 -10.93 -30.32
CA ALA A 259 -13.04 -10.64 -29.16
C ALA A 259 -14.47 -11.19 -29.33
N THR A 260 -14.98 -11.20 -30.56
CA THR A 260 -16.28 -11.78 -30.90
C THR A 260 -16.26 -13.30 -30.94
N HIS A 261 -15.22 -13.91 -31.53
CA HIS A 261 -14.94 -15.34 -31.44
C HIS A 261 -14.91 -15.82 -29.97
N HIS A 262 -14.24 -15.08 -29.07
CA HIS A 262 -14.23 -15.36 -27.62
C HIS A 262 -15.63 -15.29 -26.99
N ARG A 263 -16.45 -14.31 -27.40
CA ARG A 263 -17.82 -14.11 -26.90
C ARG A 263 -18.74 -15.27 -27.30
N LEU A 264 -18.66 -15.70 -28.56
CA LEU A 264 -19.46 -16.79 -29.12
C LEU A 264 -19.09 -18.14 -28.48
N ILE A 265 -17.80 -18.47 -28.41
CA ILE A 265 -17.34 -19.73 -27.78
C ILE A 265 -17.74 -19.79 -26.30
N ARG A 266 -17.55 -18.71 -25.53
CA ARG A 266 -17.95 -18.68 -24.10
C ARG A 266 -19.45 -18.82 -23.89
N SER A 267 -20.27 -18.27 -24.80
CA SER A 267 -21.72 -18.49 -24.79
C SER A 267 -22.08 -19.97 -24.95
N LEU A 268 -21.41 -20.68 -25.88
CA LEU A 268 -21.63 -22.10 -26.11
C LEU A 268 -21.10 -23.01 -24.98
N ILE A 269 -19.96 -22.67 -24.39
CA ILE A 269 -19.43 -23.35 -23.17
C ILE A 269 -20.47 -23.30 -22.05
N ALA A 270 -21.07 -22.13 -21.80
CA ALA A 270 -22.11 -21.96 -20.79
C ALA A 270 -23.40 -22.72 -21.17
N LYS A 271 -23.86 -22.60 -22.43
CA LYS A 271 -25.06 -23.28 -22.95
C LYS A 271 -25.01 -24.80 -22.75
N TYR A 272 -23.86 -25.40 -23.07
CA TYR A 272 -23.66 -26.85 -23.01
C TYR A 272 -23.09 -27.36 -21.67
N ARG A 273 -22.90 -26.48 -20.67
CA ARG A 273 -22.35 -26.83 -19.34
C ARG A 273 -20.98 -27.54 -19.43
N CYS A 274 -20.14 -27.09 -20.36
CA CYS A 274 -18.72 -27.40 -20.37
C CYS A 274 -17.96 -26.35 -19.54
N TYR A 275 -16.63 -26.50 -19.45
CA TYR A 275 -15.76 -25.67 -18.61
C TYR A 275 -14.55 -25.17 -19.42
N GLU A 276 -14.30 -23.86 -19.40
CA GLU A 276 -13.12 -23.24 -20.02
C GLU A 276 -11.88 -23.51 -19.15
N VAL A 277 -11.01 -24.40 -19.64
CA VAL A 277 -9.76 -24.75 -18.94
C VAL A 277 -8.79 -23.59 -19.02
N LYS A 278 -8.43 -23.17 -20.24
CA LYS A 278 -7.58 -22.02 -20.52
C LYS A 278 -7.81 -21.54 -21.95
N THR A 279 -7.45 -20.28 -22.19
CA THR A 279 -7.38 -19.67 -23.52
C THR A 279 -5.95 -19.16 -23.72
N ILE A 280 -5.32 -19.46 -24.85
CA ILE A 280 -3.94 -19.10 -25.17
C ILE A 280 -3.94 -18.40 -26.54
N GLY A 281 -3.84 -17.08 -26.53
CA GLY A 281 -4.14 -16.27 -27.71
C GLY A 281 -5.60 -16.44 -28.10
N ASP A 282 -5.82 -17.01 -29.28
CA ASP A 282 -7.08 -17.41 -29.89
C ASP A 282 -7.39 -18.91 -29.71
N SER A 283 -6.50 -19.73 -29.17
CA SER A 283 -6.79 -21.15 -28.93
C SER A 283 -7.53 -21.38 -27.60
N PHE A 284 -8.60 -22.17 -27.61
CA PHE A 284 -9.31 -22.62 -26.40
C PHE A 284 -9.02 -24.08 -26.09
N MET A 285 -8.86 -24.37 -24.80
CA MET A 285 -8.97 -25.70 -24.23
C MET A 285 -10.24 -25.77 -23.37
N ILE A 286 -11.16 -26.67 -23.72
CA ILE A 286 -12.47 -26.82 -23.08
C ILE A 286 -12.60 -28.27 -22.58
N ALA A 287 -13.07 -28.44 -21.35
CA ALA A 287 -13.37 -29.76 -20.77
C ALA A 287 -14.87 -29.95 -20.56
N CYS A 288 -15.38 -31.10 -20.99
CA CYS A 288 -16.79 -31.47 -20.90
C CYS A 288 -16.96 -32.81 -20.16
N LYS A 289 -17.98 -32.89 -19.29
CA LYS A 289 -18.35 -34.12 -18.55
C LYS A 289 -19.08 -35.17 -19.41
N SER A 290 -19.58 -34.77 -20.58
CA SER A 290 -20.25 -35.63 -21.56
C SER A 290 -19.61 -35.43 -22.93
N ALA A 291 -19.38 -36.53 -23.65
CA ALA A 291 -18.90 -36.51 -25.02
C ALA A 291 -19.94 -35.88 -25.96
N PHE A 292 -21.23 -36.14 -25.76
CA PHE A 292 -22.30 -35.57 -26.59
C PHE A 292 -22.46 -34.06 -26.35
N ALA A 293 -22.30 -33.58 -25.11
CA ALA A 293 -22.27 -32.14 -24.83
C ALA A 293 -21.11 -31.43 -25.56
N ALA A 294 -19.92 -32.06 -25.59
CA ALA A 294 -18.79 -31.56 -26.37
C ALA A 294 -19.08 -31.54 -27.87
N VAL A 295 -19.60 -32.65 -28.42
CA VAL A 295 -19.93 -32.78 -29.86
C VAL A 295 -21.00 -31.77 -30.28
N GLN A 296 -22.03 -31.55 -29.47
CA GLN A 296 -23.06 -30.53 -29.75
C GLN A 296 -22.51 -29.10 -29.66
N LEU A 297 -21.65 -28.80 -28.67
CA LEU A 297 -20.94 -27.51 -28.56
C LEU A 297 -20.16 -27.19 -29.82
N VAL A 298 -19.34 -28.13 -30.31
CA VAL A 298 -18.51 -27.91 -31.50
C VAL A 298 -19.32 -27.91 -32.81
N ARG A 299 -20.47 -28.61 -32.84
CA ARG A 299 -21.41 -28.54 -33.95
C ARG A 299 -22.03 -27.14 -34.06
N GLU A 300 -22.56 -26.63 -32.95
CA GLU A 300 -23.17 -25.30 -32.92
C GLU A 300 -22.12 -24.19 -33.10
N LEU A 301 -20.88 -24.39 -32.65
CA LEU A 301 -19.77 -23.45 -32.92
C LEU A 301 -19.63 -23.18 -34.41
N GLN A 302 -19.52 -24.21 -35.24
CA GLN A 302 -19.38 -24.04 -36.70
C GLN A 302 -20.61 -23.38 -37.35
N GLN A 303 -21.81 -23.65 -36.82
CA GLN A 303 -23.08 -23.12 -37.32
C GLN A 303 -23.27 -21.65 -36.93
N VAL A 304 -22.97 -21.27 -35.68
CA VAL A 304 -23.07 -19.90 -35.17
C VAL A 304 -22.02 -18.99 -35.81
N PHE A 305 -20.80 -19.48 -36.04
CA PHE A 305 -19.76 -18.69 -36.73
C PHE A 305 -20.13 -18.41 -38.18
N LEU A 306 -20.73 -19.38 -38.88
CA LEU A 306 -21.27 -19.20 -40.24
C LEU A 306 -22.45 -18.22 -40.28
N GLN A 307 -23.33 -18.25 -39.26
CA GLN A 307 -24.51 -17.38 -39.19
C GLN A 307 -24.22 -15.97 -38.64
N HIS A 308 -23.01 -15.70 -38.15
CA HIS A 308 -22.68 -14.42 -37.54
C HIS A 308 -22.43 -13.33 -38.59
N ASP A 309 -22.96 -12.13 -38.36
CA ASP A 309 -22.59 -10.96 -39.15
C ASP A 309 -21.26 -10.40 -38.63
N TRP A 310 -20.18 -10.71 -39.35
CA TRP A 310 -18.83 -10.22 -39.04
C TRP A 310 -18.61 -8.76 -39.47
N GLY A 311 -19.57 -8.11 -40.14
CA GLY A 311 -19.48 -6.72 -40.60
C GLY A 311 -18.45 -6.45 -41.70
N THR A 312 -17.84 -7.49 -42.27
CA THR A 312 -16.73 -7.40 -43.24
C THR A 312 -16.64 -8.67 -44.09
N SER A 313 -16.11 -8.55 -45.32
CA SER A 313 -15.67 -9.70 -46.13
C SER A 313 -14.17 -9.94 -46.09
N VAL A 314 -13.38 -9.01 -45.54
CA VAL A 314 -11.90 -8.99 -45.65
C VAL A 314 -11.26 -10.26 -45.08
N ILE A 315 -11.88 -10.89 -44.08
CA ILE A 315 -11.43 -12.16 -43.50
C ILE A 315 -11.62 -13.32 -44.50
N ASP A 316 -12.78 -13.41 -45.15
CA ASP A 316 -13.07 -14.40 -46.19
C ASP A 316 -12.22 -14.19 -47.45
N ASP A 317 -12.07 -12.94 -47.88
CA ASP A 317 -11.24 -12.59 -49.03
C ASP A 317 -9.76 -12.94 -48.77
N ALA A 318 -9.25 -12.71 -47.55
CA ALA A 318 -7.91 -13.15 -47.14
C ALA A 318 -7.77 -14.67 -47.11
N TYR A 319 -8.75 -15.42 -46.59
CA TYR A 319 -8.72 -16.89 -46.64
C TYR A 319 -8.70 -17.43 -48.07
N ARG A 320 -9.48 -16.84 -48.99
CA ARG A 320 -9.51 -17.24 -50.40
C ARG A 320 -8.18 -16.93 -51.10
N MET A 321 -7.54 -15.81 -50.76
CA MET A 321 -6.18 -15.49 -51.23
C MET A 321 -5.17 -16.55 -50.75
N PHE A 322 -5.13 -16.86 -49.44
CA PHE A 322 -4.21 -17.87 -48.88
C PHE A 322 -4.39 -19.28 -49.47
N GLU A 323 -5.58 -19.61 -49.98
CA GLU A 323 -5.83 -20.87 -50.70
C GLU A 323 -5.30 -20.85 -52.13
N GLU A 324 -5.45 -19.74 -52.87
CA GLU A 324 -4.88 -19.61 -54.23
C GLU A 324 -3.35 -19.52 -54.18
N ASP A 325 -2.79 -18.71 -53.26
CA ASP A 325 -1.34 -18.61 -53.02
C ASP A 325 -0.73 -20.01 -52.83
N ARG A 326 -1.39 -20.85 -52.01
CA ARG A 326 -0.96 -22.23 -51.77
C ARG A 326 -1.12 -23.15 -52.99
N ALA A 327 -2.10 -22.90 -53.87
CA ALA A 327 -2.28 -23.66 -55.11
C ALA A 327 -1.30 -23.26 -56.23
N GLU A 328 -0.63 -22.11 -56.10
CA GLU A 328 0.52 -21.76 -56.93
C GLU A 328 1.81 -22.43 -56.42
N GLU A 329 1.96 -22.62 -55.10
CA GLU A 329 3.10 -23.35 -54.49
C GLU A 329 2.99 -24.88 -54.60
N ASP A 330 1.80 -25.45 -54.43
CA ASP A 330 1.52 -26.89 -54.35
C ASP A 330 0.49 -27.31 -55.42
N ALA A 331 0.98 -27.94 -56.49
CA ALA A 331 0.16 -28.36 -57.62
C ALA A 331 -0.77 -29.57 -57.33
N GLU A 332 -0.62 -30.24 -56.18
CA GLU A 332 -1.57 -31.27 -55.71
C GLU A 332 -2.65 -30.64 -54.80
N TYR A 333 -2.43 -29.42 -54.29
CA TYR A 333 -3.40 -28.68 -53.50
C TYR A 333 -4.51 -28.03 -54.37
N VAL A 334 -5.74 -28.49 -54.17
CA VAL A 334 -6.94 -27.89 -54.76
C VAL A 334 -7.61 -26.97 -53.74
N PRO A 335 -7.78 -25.66 -54.01
CA PRO A 335 -8.50 -24.73 -53.13
C PRO A 335 -9.92 -25.22 -52.80
N PRO A 336 -10.24 -25.52 -51.53
CA PRO A 336 -11.55 -26.02 -51.16
C PRO A 336 -12.65 -24.94 -51.22
N THR A 337 -12.31 -23.64 -51.19
CA THR A 337 -13.28 -22.55 -51.13
C THR A 337 -13.02 -21.41 -52.11
N ALA A 338 -11.76 -21.11 -52.47
CA ALA A 338 -11.43 -19.92 -53.25
C ALA A 338 -12.13 -19.84 -54.60
N ARG A 339 -12.27 -20.99 -55.27
CA ARG A 339 -12.84 -21.15 -56.62
C ARG A 339 -14.37 -21.37 -56.64
N LEU A 340 -15.03 -21.26 -55.49
CA LEU A 340 -16.50 -21.30 -55.39
C LEU A 340 -17.12 -19.97 -55.87
N ASP A 341 -18.32 -20.05 -56.45
CA ASP A 341 -19.16 -18.88 -56.69
C ASP A 341 -19.54 -18.20 -55.36
N ALA A 342 -19.69 -16.87 -55.37
CA ALA A 342 -19.93 -16.07 -54.16
C ALA A 342 -21.27 -16.41 -53.46
N ALA A 343 -22.30 -16.86 -54.19
CA ALA A 343 -23.56 -17.30 -53.59
C ALA A 343 -23.46 -18.71 -52.99
N VAL A 344 -22.58 -19.57 -53.53
CA VAL A 344 -22.28 -20.91 -53.00
C VAL A 344 -21.37 -20.80 -51.78
N TYR A 345 -20.31 -19.99 -51.85
CA TYR A 345 -19.37 -19.75 -50.74
C TYR A 345 -20.11 -19.35 -49.47
N ARG A 346 -21.00 -18.34 -49.55
CA ARG A 346 -21.77 -17.80 -48.41
C ARG A 346 -22.78 -18.77 -47.79
N GLN A 347 -23.08 -19.91 -48.42
CA GLN A 347 -23.91 -20.96 -47.80
C GLN A 347 -23.13 -21.83 -46.80
N TYR A 348 -21.80 -21.85 -46.91
CA TYR A 348 -20.93 -22.75 -46.14
C TYR A 348 -19.82 -22.03 -45.37
N TRP A 349 -19.41 -20.84 -45.80
CA TRP A 349 -18.24 -20.09 -45.32
C TRP A 349 -18.55 -18.60 -45.10
N ASN A 350 -18.09 -18.09 -43.96
CA ASN A 350 -18.25 -16.70 -43.52
C ASN A 350 -17.32 -16.46 -42.30
N GLY A 351 -16.48 -15.42 -42.34
CA GLY A 351 -15.64 -14.97 -41.23
C GLY A 351 -14.56 -15.95 -40.75
N LEU A 352 -14.31 -15.93 -39.44
CA LEU A 352 -13.20 -16.66 -38.82
C LEU A 352 -13.39 -18.19 -38.87
N ARG A 353 -12.43 -18.90 -39.49
CA ARG A 353 -12.49 -20.35 -39.66
C ARG A 353 -11.82 -21.07 -38.50
N VAL A 354 -12.61 -21.45 -37.50
CA VAL A 354 -12.12 -22.21 -36.34
C VAL A 354 -11.93 -23.68 -36.71
N ARG A 355 -10.75 -24.24 -36.47
CA ARG A 355 -10.48 -25.68 -36.55
C ARG A 355 -10.60 -26.32 -35.16
N VAL A 356 -11.07 -27.55 -35.07
CA VAL A 356 -11.46 -28.17 -33.80
C VAL A 356 -11.08 -29.65 -33.72
N GLY A 357 -10.50 -30.06 -32.59
CA GLY A 357 -10.17 -31.46 -32.28
C GLY A 357 -10.79 -31.93 -30.97
N VAL A 358 -11.34 -33.15 -30.95
CA VAL A 358 -12.05 -33.72 -29.82
C VAL A 358 -11.54 -35.13 -29.48
N HIS A 359 -11.18 -35.32 -28.22
CA HIS A 359 -10.75 -36.62 -27.69
C HIS A 359 -11.32 -36.88 -26.29
N THR A 360 -11.61 -38.15 -26.00
CA THR A 360 -12.19 -38.60 -24.72
C THR A 360 -11.31 -39.67 -24.09
N GLY A 361 -10.92 -39.48 -22.84
CA GLY A 361 -10.02 -40.39 -22.11
C GLY A 361 -9.84 -40.00 -20.65
N LEU A 362 -9.00 -40.72 -19.92
CA LEU A 362 -8.65 -40.39 -18.53
C LEU A 362 -7.56 -39.30 -18.49
N CYS A 363 -7.69 -38.35 -17.57
CA CYS A 363 -6.74 -37.24 -17.41
C CYS A 363 -6.14 -37.23 -16.01
N ASP A 364 -4.91 -36.71 -15.86
CA ASP A 364 -4.43 -36.26 -14.56
C ASP A 364 -5.05 -34.89 -14.25
N ILE A 365 -6.18 -34.92 -13.54
CA ILE A 365 -6.97 -33.73 -13.18
C ILE A 365 -6.31 -33.03 -12.00
N ARG A 366 -5.81 -31.80 -12.21
CA ARG A 366 -5.22 -30.96 -11.17
C ARG A 366 -6.11 -29.75 -10.89
N HIS A 367 -6.03 -29.23 -9.68
CA HIS A 367 -6.68 -27.97 -9.28
C HIS A 367 -5.57 -26.98 -8.91
N ASP A 368 -5.57 -25.81 -9.56
CA ASP A 368 -4.60 -24.75 -9.31
C ASP A 368 -5.07 -23.86 -8.15
N GLU A 369 -4.24 -23.74 -7.12
CA GLU A 369 -4.51 -22.89 -5.97
C GLU A 369 -4.43 -21.39 -6.28
N VAL A 370 -3.80 -20.98 -7.39
CA VAL A 370 -3.66 -19.57 -7.79
C VAL A 370 -4.87 -19.12 -8.60
N THR A 371 -5.13 -19.73 -9.77
CA THR A 371 -6.26 -19.37 -10.64
C THR A 371 -7.61 -19.92 -10.18
N LYS A 372 -7.63 -20.74 -9.11
CA LYS A 372 -8.80 -21.46 -8.59
C LYS A 372 -9.53 -22.28 -9.66
N GLY A 373 -8.81 -22.78 -10.66
CA GLY A 373 -9.36 -23.56 -11.76
C GLY A 373 -8.89 -25.01 -11.75
N TYR A 374 -9.60 -25.86 -12.49
CA TYR A 374 -9.13 -27.19 -12.87
C TYR A 374 -8.36 -27.17 -14.19
N ASP A 375 -7.34 -28.04 -14.30
CA ASP A 375 -6.53 -28.28 -15.50
C ASP A 375 -6.27 -29.79 -15.72
N TYR A 376 -5.99 -30.19 -16.97
CA TYR A 376 -6.06 -31.57 -17.43
C TYR A 376 -4.78 -31.97 -18.19
N TYR A 377 -4.00 -32.87 -17.60
CA TYR A 377 -2.70 -33.29 -18.10
C TYR A 377 -2.65 -34.77 -18.54
N GLY A 378 -1.60 -35.11 -19.29
CA GLY A 378 -1.32 -36.45 -19.78
C GLY A 378 -1.89 -36.72 -21.18
N GLY A 379 -1.67 -37.94 -21.68
CA GLY A 379 -1.86 -38.30 -23.10
C GLY A 379 -3.21 -37.92 -23.71
N THR A 380 -4.31 -37.92 -22.93
CA THR A 380 -5.63 -37.48 -23.38
C THR A 380 -5.66 -36.00 -23.81
N SER A 381 -4.95 -35.13 -23.09
CA SER A 381 -4.83 -33.70 -23.42
C SER A 381 -3.98 -33.51 -24.68
N ASN A 382 -2.81 -34.15 -24.70
CA ASN A 382 -1.88 -34.13 -25.83
C ASN A 382 -2.54 -34.67 -27.12
N MET A 383 -3.36 -35.72 -27.02
CA MET A 383 -4.11 -36.30 -28.12
C MET A 383 -5.20 -35.35 -28.64
N ALA A 384 -5.92 -34.66 -27.76
CA ALA A 384 -6.93 -33.68 -28.16
C ALA A 384 -6.30 -32.51 -28.95
N ALA A 385 -5.20 -31.94 -28.46
CA ALA A 385 -4.45 -30.90 -29.16
C ALA A 385 -3.89 -31.39 -30.51
N ARG A 386 -3.28 -32.58 -30.57
CA ARG A 386 -2.76 -33.16 -31.83
C ARG A 386 -3.87 -33.58 -32.81
N THR A 387 -5.12 -33.69 -32.35
CA THR A 387 -6.30 -33.90 -33.20
C THR A 387 -6.80 -32.57 -33.79
N GLU A 388 -6.68 -31.46 -33.04
CA GLU A 388 -6.99 -30.11 -33.52
C GLU A 388 -5.96 -29.63 -34.55
N SER A 389 -4.66 -29.81 -34.25
CA SER A 389 -3.57 -29.22 -35.03
C SER A 389 -3.49 -29.70 -36.49
N VAL A 390 -4.02 -30.91 -36.78
CA VAL A 390 -4.10 -31.49 -38.12
C VAL A 390 -5.40 -31.14 -38.87
N GLY A 391 -6.36 -30.48 -38.23
CA GLY A 391 -7.59 -30.03 -38.87
C GLY A 391 -7.39 -28.81 -39.76
N ASN A 392 -8.28 -28.64 -40.73
CA ASN A 392 -8.42 -27.41 -41.52
C ASN A 392 -9.43 -26.46 -40.86
N GLY A 393 -9.39 -25.17 -41.23
CA GLY A 393 -10.34 -24.17 -40.75
C GLY A 393 -11.77 -24.56 -41.06
N GLY A 394 -12.66 -24.45 -40.07
CA GLY A 394 -14.07 -24.86 -40.18
C GLY A 394 -14.31 -26.37 -40.05
N GLN A 395 -13.25 -27.18 -39.91
CA GLN A 395 -13.31 -28.64 -39.75
C GLN A 395 -13.40 -29.02 -38.26
N VAL A 396 -14.11 -30.10 -37.97
CA VAL A 396 -14.21 -30.68 -36.62
C VAL A 396 -13.82 -32.15 -36.68
N LEU A 397 -12.78 -32.52 -35.95
CA LEU A 397 -12.23 -33.88 -35.91
C LEU A 397 -12.48 -34.54 -34.56
N LEU A 398 -13.15 -35.69 -34.59
CA LEU A 398 -13.35 -36.58 -33.46
C LEU A 398 -12.39 -37.76 -33.59
N THR A 399 -11.59 -38.05 -32.56
CA THR A 399 -10.91 -39.34 -32.46
C THR A 399 -11.92 -40.48 -32.30
N ARG A 400 -11.56 -41.71 -32.69
CA ARG A 400 -12.35 -42.93 -32.40
C ARG A 400 -12.81 -43.01 -30.95
N ALA A 401 -11.95 -42.63 -29.99
CA ALA A 401 -12.29 -42.64 -28.58
C ALA A 401 -13.45 -41.68 -28.23
N ALA A 402 -13.50 -40.47 -28.83
CA ALA A 402 -14.62 -39.54 -28.66
C ALA A 402 -15.89 -40.04 -29.36
N TYR A 403 -15.78 -40.52 -30.61
CA TYR A 403 -16.93 -41.02 -31.38
C TYR A 403 -17.59 -42.27 -30.75
N PHE A 404 -16.80 -43.16 -30.16
CA PHE A 404 -17.31 -44.32 -29.42
C PHE A 404 -17.65 -44.05 -27.94
N ALA A 405 -17.27 -42.90 -27.38
CA ALA A 405 -17.76 -42.44 -26.07
C ALA A 405 -19.21 -41.91 -26.10
N LEU A 406 -19.74 -41.62 -27.28
CA LEU A 406 -21.18 -41.40 -27.49
C LEU A 406 -21.95 -42.72 -27.30
N SER A 407 -23.21 -42.66 -26.87
CA SER A 407 -24.15 -43.77 -27.02
C SER A 407 -24.60 -43.93 -28.48
N THR A 408 -25.27 -45.04 -28.80
CA THR A 408 -25.75 -45.29 -30.17
C THR A 408 -26.81 -44.27 -30.60
N ALA A 409 -27.77 -43.95 -29.73
CA ALA A 409 -28.79 -42.92 -29.99
C ALA A 409 -28.20 -41.49 -30.08
N GLU A 410 -27.04 -41.23 -29.49
CA GLU A 410 -26.31 -39.96 -29.66
C GLU A 410 -25.54 -39.90 -30.99
N ARG A 411 -24.99 -41.03 -31.47
CA ARG A 411 -24.42 -41.13 -32.84
C ARG A 411 -25.47 -40.94 -33.92
N GLU A 412 -26.68 -41.46 -33.73
CA GLU A 412 -27.81 -41.28 -34.66
C GLU A 412 -28.26 -39.81 -34.82
N GLN A 413 -27.79 -38.90 -33.95
CA GLN A 413 -28.10 -37.46 -34.00
C GLN A 413 -26.98 -36.60 -34.63
N VAL A 414 -25.90 -37.22 -35.12
CA VAL A 414 -24.75 -36.52 -35.70
C VAL A 414 -24.28 -37.17 -37.00
N GLU A 415 -24.18 -36.37 -38.06
CA GLU A 415 -23.60 -36.80 -39.33
C GLU A 415 -22.07 -36.76 -39.24
N VAL A 416 -21.43 -37.88 -39.60
CA VAL A 416 -20.01 -38.12 -39.33
C VAL A 416 -19.35 -38.93 -40.46
N THR A 417 -18.39 -38.32 -41.15
CA THR A 417 -17.58 -38.93 -42.19
C THR A 417 -16.29 -39.56 -41.61
N ALA A 418 -16.07 -40.86 -41.83
CA ALA A 418 -14.86 -41.53 -41.37
C ALA A 418 -13.65 -41.22 -42.27
N LEU A 419 -12.56 -40.70 -41.69
CA LEU A 419 -11.34 -40.32 -42.40
C LEU A 419 -10.25 -41.41 -42.39
N GLY A 420 -10.48 -42.52 -41.71
CA GLY A 420 -9.50 -43.61 -41.58
C GLY A 420 -8.45 -43.34 -40.50
N ALA A 421 -7.31 -44.05 -40.59
CA ALA A 421 -6.27 -44.03 -39.57
C ALA A 421 -5.14 -43.04 -39.91
N VAL A 422 -4.96 -42.03 -39.05
CA VAL A 422 -4.05 -40.89 -39.25
C VAL A 422 -2.84 -41.00 -38.33
N ALA A 423 -1.62 -40.90 -38.86
CA ALA A 423 -0.41 -40.84 -38.03
C ALA A 423 -0.27 -39.43 -37.43
N LEU A 424 -0.13 -39.33 -36.10
CA LEU A 424 0.08 -38.06 -35.39
C LEU A 424 1.50 -38.02 -34.80
N ARG A 425 2.16 -36.85 -34.85
CA ARG A 425 3.51 -36.66 -34.31
C ARG A 425 3.59 -37.08 -32.84
N GLY A 426 4.56 -37.93 -32.50
CA GLY A 426 4.77 -38.43 -31.14
C GLY A 426 3.63 -39.31 -30.60
N VAL A 427 2.77 -39.89 -31.45
CA VAL A 427 1.80 -40.92 -31.07
C VAL A 427 2.24 -42.25 -31.69
N PRO A 428 2.44 -43.34 -30.91
CA PRO A 428 3.10 -44.56 -31.39
C PRO A 428 2.22 -45.46 -32.27
N LYS A 429 0.95 -45.09 -32.50
CA LYS A 429 0.01 -45.81 -33.38
C LYS A 429 -0.84 -44.78 -34.13
N PRO A 430 -1.16 -45.02 -35.43
CA PRO A 430 -2.17 -44.24 -36.13
C PRO A 430 -3.51 -44.22 -35.38
N VAL A 431 -4.17 -43.07 -35.40
CA VAL A 431 -5.43 -42.79 -34.71
C VAL A 431 -6.56 -42.76 -35.73
N GLU A 432 -7.58 -43.60 -35.55
CA GLU A 432 -8.79 -43.52 -36.37
C GLU A 432 -9.53 -42.20 -36.11
N MET A 433 -9.76 -41.44 -37.18
CA MET A 433 -10.36 -40.11 -37.18
C MET A 433 -11.73 -40.10 -37.87
N TYR A 434 -12.59 -39.23 -37.36
CA TYR A 434 -13.96 -39.04 -37.80
C TYR A 434 -14.23 -37.54 -37.90
N GLN A 435 -14.58 -37.04 -39.09
CA GLN A 435 -15.04 -35.68 -39.28
C GLN A 435 -16.49 -35.56 -38.80
N LEU A 436 -16.79 -34.57 -37.96
CA LEU A 436 -18.17 -34.19 -37.65
C LEU A 436 -18.65 -33.19 -38.70
N ASP A 437 -19.69 -33.55 -39.45
CA ASP A 437 -20.19 -32.77 -40.57
C ASP A 437 -21.14 -31.65 -40.09
N ALA A 438 -20.57 -30.74 -39.29
CA ALA A 438 -21.30 -29.72 -38.53
C ALA A 438 -22.01 -28.67 -39.40
N VAL A 439 -21.47 -28.40 -40.59
CA VAL A 439 -22.12 -27.64 -41.66
C VAL A 439 -22.13 -28.56 -42.89
N PRO A 440 -23.24 -29.29 -43.15
CA PRO A 440 -23.34 -30.20 -44.27
C PRO A 440 -23.03 -29.50 -45.60
N GLY A 441 -22.23 -30.14 -46.45
CA GLY A 441 -21.76 -29.57 -47.72
C GLY A 441 -20.41 -28.84 -47.68
N ARG A 442 -19.80 -28.62 -46.49
CA ARG A 442 -18.39 -28.18 -46.43
C ARG A 442 -17.45 -29.26 -46.95
N THR A 443 -16.56 -28.86 -47.84
CA THR A 443 -15.38 -29.62 -48.29
C THR A 443 -14.12 -29.08 -47.62
N PHE A 444 -13.13 -29.94 -47.42
CA PHE A 444 -11.84 -29.58 -46.80
C PHE A 444 -10.69 -30.15 -47.62
N ALA A 445 -9.50 -29.54 -47.49
CA ALA A 445 -8.27 -30.10 -48.01
C ALA A 445 -7.81 -31.32 -47.18
N ALA A 446 -6.69 -31.93 -47.59
CA ALA A 446 -6.01 -32.96 -46.80
C ALA A 446 -5.68 -32.48 -45.37
N LEU A 447 -5.51 -33.43 -44.44
CA LEU A 447 -5.15 -33.13 -43.06
C LEU A 447 -3.73 -32.53 -42.96
N ARG A 448 -3.55 -31.58 -42.04
CA ARG A 448 -2.36 -30.73 -41.91
C ARG A 448 -1.24 -31.43 -41.11
N LEU A 449 -0.71 -32.54 -41.64
CA LEU A 449 0.22 -33.42 -40.92
C LEU A 449 1.59 -32.79 -40.62
N ASP A 450 2.03 -31.83 -41.44
CA ASP A 450 3.40 -31.27 -41.40
C ASP A 450 3.60 -30.16 -40.35
N ARG A 451 2.58 -29.82 -39.57
CA ARG A 451 2.65 -28.69 -38.63
C ARG A 451 3.47 -29.03 -37.38
N GLU A 452 4.48 -28.19 -37.11
CA GLU A 452 5.04 -28.05 -35.77
C GLU A 452 4.05 -27.26 -34.90
N MET A 453 3.75 -27.77 -33.70
CA MET A 453 3.08 -26.99 -32.67
C MET A 453 4.07 -26.02 -32.03
N PRO A 454 3.70 -24.77 -31.70
CA PRO A 454 4.42 -24.02 -30.68
C PRO A 454 4.28 -24.78 -29.35
N ASP A 455 5.40 -25.05 -28.67
CA ASP A 455 5.40 -25.89 -27.46
C ASP A 455 4.45 -25.36 -26.38
N LEU A 456 3.34 -26.06 -26.16
CA LEU A 456 2.39 -25.83 -25.06
C LEU A 456 2.94 -26.38 -23.72
N ASP A 457 4.20 -26.03 -23.41
CA ASP A 457 4.92 -26.34 -22.17
C ASP A 457 4.64 -27.75 -21.62
N GLU A 458 4.79 -28.79 -22.46
CA GLU A 458 4.78 -30.18 -22.01
C GLU A 458 5.99 -30.42 -21.09
N GLY A 459 5.76 -30.29 -19.77
CA GLY A 459 6.65 -30.77 -18.71
C GLY A 459 6.70 -32.30 -18.66
N GLY A 460 7.08 -32.93 -19.78
CA GLY A 460 7.17 -34.37 -19.95
C GLY A 460 8.49 -34.91 -19.41
N GLU A 461 8.40 -35.80 -18.42
CA GLU A 461 9.48 -36.72 -18.08
C GLU A 461 9.27 -38.03 -18.86
N PHE A 462 10.26 -38.42 -19.65
CA PHE A 462 10.46 -39.81 -20.03
C PHE A 462 11.96 -40.07 -20.21
N GLU A 463 12.43 -41.21 -19.71
CA GLU A 463 13.84 -41.59 -19.74
C GLU A 463 14.21 -42.24 -21.08
N GLY A 464 15.39 -41.92 -21.59
CA GLY A 464 16.00 -42.48 -22.80
C GLY A 464 17.40 -41.87 -22.93
N GLY A 465 18.43 -42.71 -22.79
CA GLY A 465 19.80 -42.23 -22.54
C GLY A 465 20.56 -41.73 -23.78
N GLU A 466 21.66 -41.04 -23.48
CA GLU A 466 22.75 -40.63 -24.38
C GLU A 466 22.31 -39.57 -25.44
N ASP A 467 22.99 -38.42 -25.56
CA ASP A 467 24.45 -38.30 -25.63
C ASP A 467 25.03 -36.99 -25.03
N ILE A 468 26.35 -36.95 -24.80
CA ILE A 468 27.07 -35.73 -24.37
C ILE A 468 27.88 -35.16 -25.54
N SER A 469 27.35 -34.12 -26.18
CA SER A 469 28.13 -33.18 -27.01
C SER A 469 27.67 -31.74 -26.71
N VAL A 470 28.50 -30.92 -26.07
CA VAL A 470 29.65 -30.17 -26.62
C VAL A 470 29.22 -29.13 -27.67
N TYR A 471 29.32 -27.86 -27.26
CA TYR A 471 29.36 -26.63 -28.08
C TYR A 471 29.08 -26.77 -29.58
N SER A 472 27.86 -26.41 -30.01
CA SER A 472 27.64 -26.03 -31.40
C SER A 472 28.44 -24.77 -31.73
N ALA A 473 29.10 -24.76 -32.89
CA ALA A 473 30.00 -23.67 -33.28
C ALA A 473 29.23 -22.36 -33.49
N ARG A 474 29.46 -21.37 -32.63
CA ARG A 474 28.81 -20.06 -32.72
C ARG A 474 29.51 -19.12 -33.70
N THR A 475 28.69 -18.40 -34.45
CA THR A 475 29.07 -17.22 -35.25
C THR A 475 28.19 -16.03 -34.87
N GLY A 476 28.59 -14.82 -35.25
CA GLY A 476 27.76 -13.61 -35.06
C GLY A 476 27.64 -13.12 -33.61
N THR A 477 26.59 -12.34 -33.34
CA THR A 477 26.50 -11.48 -32.15
C THR A 477 26.39 -12.25 -30.84
N ALA A 478 25.80 -13.45 -30.87
CA ALA A 478 25.67 -14.33 -29.70
C ALA A 478 27.03 -14.63 -29.04
N GLN A 479 28.09 -14.87 -29.84
CA GLN A 479 29.42 -15.17 -29.29
C GLN A 479 30.05 -13.97 -28.57
N SER A 480 29.79 -12.75 -29.04
CA SER A 480 30.19 -11.52 -28.36
C SER A 480 29.49 -11.39 -27.00
N VAL A 481 28.18 -11.68 -26.92
CA VAL A 481 27.43 -11.61 -25.66
C VAL A 481 27.90 -12.69 -24.67
N VAL A 482 28.13 -13.93 -25.11
CA VAL A 482 28.74 -14.99 -24.26
C VAL A 482 30.08 -14.51 -23.70
N SER A 483 30.94 -13.93 -24.54
CA SER A 483 32.26 -13.46 -24.12
C SER A 483 32.17 -12.32 -23.10
N MET A 484 31.32 -11.32 -23.33
CA MET A 484 31.15 -10.19 -22.41
C MET A 484 30.58 -10.64 -21.05
N LEU A 485 29.56 -11.50 -21.03
CA LEU A 485 28.99 -12.03 -19.78
C LEU A 485 29.99 -12.93 -19.04
N THR A 486 30.74 -13.77 -19.76
CA THR A 486 31.75 -14.65 -19.14
C THR A 486 32.89 -13.85 -18.51
N VAL A 487 33.33 -12.75 -19.12
CA VAL A 487 34.34 -11.85 -18.53
C VAL A 487 33.76 -11.06 -17.35
N ALA A 488 32.60 -10.41 -17.53
CA ALA A 488 32.01 -9.53 -16.51
C ALA A 488 31.61 -10.28 -15.22
N TYR A 489 31.17 -11.53 -15.35
CA TYR A 489 30.78 -12.38 -14.22
C TYR A 489 31.86 -13.41 -13.83
N GLY A 490 32.93 -13.54 -14.60
CA GLY A 490 34.05 -14.46 -14.34
C GLY A 490 34.76 -14.22 -13.01
N ILE A 491 34.80 -12.96 -12.57
CA ILE A 491 35.37 -12.52 -11.28
C ILE A 491 34.69 -13.14 -10.05
N PHE A 492 33.47 -13.67 -10.20
CA PHE A 492 32.76 -14.36 -9.12
C PHE A 492 33.01 -15.87 -9.18
N ALA A 493 33.23 -16.48 -8.02
CA ALA A 493 33.20 -17.93 -7.87
C ALA A 493 31.81 -18.45 -8.29
N ALA A 494 31.74 -19.62 -8.94
CA ALA A 494 30.54 -20.06 -9.68
C ALA A 494 29.22 -20.00 -8.86
N ARG A 495 29.23 -20.33 -7.56
CA ARG A 495 28.04 -20.22 -6.69
C ARG A 495 27.54 -18.79 -6.45
N GLN A 496 28.42 -17.81 -6.51
CA GLN A 496 28.07 -16.38 -6.50
C GLN A 496 27.71 -15.91 -7.91
N ARG A 497 28.42 -16.40 -8.94
CA ARG A 497 28.18 -16.11 -10.35
C ARG A 497 26.72 -16.38 -10.75
N LEU A 498 26.18 -17.54 -10.38
CA LEU A 498 24.77 -17.89 -10.64
C LEU A 498 23.79 -16.88 -9.99
N LYS A 499 24.02 -16.49 -8.72
CA LYS A 499 23.17 -15.50 -8.04
C LYS A 499 23.23 -14.13 -8.71
N ALA A 500 24.40 -13.73 -9.21
CA ALA A 500 24.60 -12.46 -9.91
C ALA A 500 23.97 -12.45 -11.32
N LEU A 501 23.74 -13.63 -11.92
CA LEU A 501 23.06 -13.80 -13.21
C LEU A 501 21.53 -13.89 -13.09
N MET A 502 20.96 -14.23 -11.93
CA MET A 502 19.50 -14.37 -11.75
C MET A 502 18.71 -13.10 -12.16
N PRO A 503 19.07 -11.87 -11.77
CA PRO A 503 18.33 -10.67 -12.17
C PRO A 503 18.38 -10.39 -13.68
N LEU A 504 19.43 -10.86 -14.38
CA LEU A 504 19.46 -10.82 -15.85
C LEU A 504 18.51 -11.87 -16.45
N CYS A 505 18.48 -13.07 -15.89
CA CYS A 505 17.57 -14.13 -16.35
C CYS A 505 16.09 -13.70 -16.21
N GLU A 506 15.74 -13.11 -15.07
CA GLU A 506 14.43 -12.52 -14.82
C GLU A 506 14.11 -11.39 -15.81
N ARG A 507 15.01 -10.40 -15.95
CA ARG A 507 14.82 -9.25 -16.84
C ARG A 507 14.68 -9.60 -18.32
N TRP A 508 15.35 -10.65 -18.79
CA TRP A 508 15.29 -11.12 -20.18
C TRP A 508 14.29 -12.26 -20.41
N ASN A 509 13.54 -12.66 -19.37
CA ASN A 509 12.63 -13.81 -19.36
C ASN A 509 13.28 -15.10 -19.90
N VAL A 510 14.46 -15.42 -19.36
CA VAL A 510 15.27 -16.59 -19.71
C VAL A 510 15.09 -17.67 -18.65
N ARG A 511 14.44 -18.78 -19.04
CA ARG A 511 14.24 -19.94 -18.17
C ARG A 511 15.58 -20.62 -17.90
N LEU A 512 15.95 -20.76 -16.62
CA LEU A 512 17.13 -21.51 -16.18
C LEU A 512 17.06 -22.98 -16.65
N PRO A 513 18.18 -23.63 -17.01
CA PRO A 513 18.20 -25.07 -17.27
C PRO A 513 17.82 -25.86 -16.00
N ARG A 514 17.17 -27.03 -16.13
CA ARG A 514 17.08 -27.98 -15.00
C ARG A 514 18.50 -28.40 -14.61
N ARG A 515 18.89 -28.22 -13.36
CA ARG A 515 20.22 -28.62 -12.88
C ARG A 515 20.25 -30.12 -12.59
N ALA A 516 20.85 -30.90 -13.48
CA ALA A 516 21.15 -32.30 -13.21
C ALA A 516 22.20 -32.44 -12.09
N SER A 517 22.11 -33.51 -11.31
CA SER A 517 22.86 -33.73 -10.06
C SER A 517 24.37 -33.85 -10.22
N PHE A 518 24.84 -34.17 -11.43
CA PHE A 518 26.26 -34.34 -11.77
C PHE A 518 26.93 -33.08 -12.36
N VAL A 519 26.16 -32.04 -12.73
CA VAL A 519 26.70 -30.84 -13.41
C VAL A 519 27.38 -29.90 -12.41
N GLN A 520 28.63 -29.54 -12.72
CA GLN A 520 29.44 -28.67 -11.86
C GLN A 520 28.89 -27.23 -11.82
N ASP A 521 29.16 -26.49 -10.73
CA ASP A 521 28.67 -25.11 -10.57
C ASP A 521 29.13 -24.19 -11.73
N GLU A 522 30.35 -24.38 -12.25
CA GLU A 522 30.95 -23.59 -13.33
C GLU A 522 30.26 -23.84 -14.69
N GLU A 523 30.12 -25.12 -15.05
CA GLU A 523 29.46 -25.59 -16.28
C GLU A 523 27.98 -25.17 -16.33
N TYR A 524 27.28 -25.28 -15.21
CA TYR A 524 25.90 -24.79 -15.08
C TYR A 524 25.81 -23.26 -15.24
N CYS A 525 26.80 -22.49 -14.77
CA CYS A 525 26.83 -21.04 -15.01
C CYS A 525 27.04 -20.70 -16.49
N LEU A 526 27.89 -21.46 -17.19
CA LEU A 526 28.09 -21.29 -18.64
C LEU A 526 26.78 -21.56 -19.39
N LEU A 527 26.05 -22.64 -19.07
CA LEU A 527 24.72 -22.95 -19.66
C LEU A 527 23.65 -21.87 -19.39
N VAL A 528 23.79 -21.06 -18.33
CA VAL A 528 22.90 -19.91 -18.06
C VAL A 528 23.30 -18.69 -18.89
N ILE A 529 24.60 -18.40 -19.00
CA ILE A 529 25.14 -17.38 -19.91
C ILE A 529 24.78 -17.69 -21.37
N ASP A 530 24.79 -18.96 -21.74
CA ASP A 530 24.45 -19.52 -23.05
C ASP A 530 23.05 -19.08 -23.51
N ARG A 531 22.03 -19.34 -22.66
CA ARG A 531 20.63 -18.98 -22.92
C ARG A 531 20.39 -17.47 -22.89
N LEU A 532 21.08 -16.74 -22.00
CA LEU A 532 21.07 -15.28 -21.98
C LEU A 532 21.57 -14.71 -23.31
N ALA A 533 22.71 -15.21 -23.80
CA ALA A 533 23.32 -14.73 -25.03
C ALA A 533 22.42 -14.94 -26.26
N VAL A 534 21.78 -16.10 -26.41
CA VAL A 534 20.82 -16.38 -27.50
C VAL A 534 19.58 -15.47 -27.44
N LYS A 535 19.08 -15.18 -26.22
CA LYS A 535 17.94 -14.27 -26.04
C LYS A 535 18.30 -12.81 -26.32
N MET A 536 19.53 -12.41 -25.98
CA MET A 536 20.03 -11.06 -26.21
C MET A 536 20.40 -10.82 -27.68
N SER A 537 21.05 -11.80 -28.35
CA SER A 537 21.43 -11.70 -29.77
C SER A 537 20.22 -11.56 -30.67
N SER A 538 19.20 -12.39 -30.49
CA SER A 538 17.96 -12.34 -31.29
C SER A 538 17.21 -11.01 -31.16
N VAL A 539 17.31 -10.32 -30.01
CA VAL A 539 16.77 -8.96 -29.83
C VAL A 539 17.67 -7.91 -30.48
N MET A 540 18.99 -8.04 -30.40
CA MET A 540 19.96 -7.12 -31.03
C MET A 540 19.88 -7.18 -32.56
N GLU A 541 19.81 -8.38 -33.14
CA GLU A 541 19.73 -8.62 -34.58
C GLU A 541 18.38 -8.13 -35.13
N ARG A 542 17.26 -8.43 -34.46
CA ARG A 542 15.94 -7.92 -34.84
C ARG A 542 15.82 -6.39 -34.70
N LYS A 543 16.53 -5.76 -33.75
CA LYS A 543 16.63 -4.30 -33.66
C LYS A 543 17.46 -3.70 -34.79
N GLY A 544 18.56 -4.36 -35.19
CA GLY A 544 19.38 -3.95 -36.34
C GLY A 544 18.62 -3.98 -37.66
N GLN A 545 17.81 -5.03 -37.89
CA GLN A 545 16.93 -5.15 -39.06
C GLN A 545 15.86 -4.04 -39.15
N LEU A 546 15.50 -3.41 -38.03
CA LEU A 546 14.51 -2.33 -37.97
C LEU A 546 15.10 -0.92 -38.17
N GLY A 547 16.41 -0.79 -38.46
CA GLY A 547 17.04 0.50 -38.72
C GLY A 547 17.07 1.48 -37.54
N ILE A 548 16.84 1.01 -36.31
CA ILE A 548 16.84 1.85 -35.10
C ILE A 548 18.29 2.10 -34.69
N ASP A 549 18.85 3.18 -35.23
CA ASP A 549 20.28 3.31 -35.51
C ASP A 549 21.21 3.46 -34.28
N GLN A 550 22.51 3.35 -34.59
CA GLN A 550 23.69 3.30 -33.75
C GLN A 550 23.78 4.40 -32.67
N ASN A 551 23.24 4.15 -31.47
CA ASN A 551 23.80 4.69 -30.23
C ASN A 551 23.25 3.98 -28.97
N MET A 552 23.82 2.82 -28.61
CA MET A 552 23.50 2.17 -27.34
C MET A 552 24.67 1.32 -26.79
N SER A 553 25.76 2.00 -26.42
CA SER A 553 26.82 1.44 -25.57
C SER A 553 26.25 1.13 -24.18
N PHE A 554 25.76 -0.10 -23.98
CA PHE A 554 25.08 -0.50 -22.75
C PHE A 554 26.06 -0.75 -21.59
N MET A 555 26.63 0.33 -21.05
CA MET A 555 27.32 0.29 -19.77
C MET A 555 26.31 -0.08 -18.67
N LEU A 556 26.35 -1.34 -18.23
CA LEU A 556 25.61 -1.82 -17.07
C LEU A 556 26.19 -1.17 -15.81
N SER A 557 25.60 -0.06 -15.37
CA SER A 557 26.00 0.65 -14.15
C SER A 557 25.87 -0.24 -12.92
N THR A 558 26.99 -0.60 -12.30
CA THR A 558 27.10 -1.44 -11.11
C THR A 558 26.81 -0.67 -9.81
N THR A 559 25.66 0.00 -9.73
CA THR A 559 25.28 0.87 -8.61
C THR A 559 24.06 0.35 -7.84
N ALA A 560 24.24 -0.77 -7.13
CA ALA A 560 23.26 -1.32 -6.19
C ALA A 560 23.88 -2.11 -5.00
N PHE A 561 25.12 -1.81 -4.61
CA PHE A 561 25.75 -2.36 -3.40
C PHE A 561 25.55 -1.42 -2.20
N GLY A 562 24.43 -1.57 -1.49
CA GLY A 562 24.26 -1.02 -0.14
C GLY A 562 24.99 -1.91 0.87
N ALA A 563 26.09 -1.42 1.44
CA ALA A 563 26.89 -2.20 2.39
C ALA A 563 26.24 -2.22 3.78
N HIS A 564 26.26 -3.40 4.43
CA HIS A 564 26.21 -3.51 5.88
C HIS A 564 27.55 -4.08 6.38
N ASP A 565 28.13 -3.39 7.35
CA ASP A 565 29.54 -3.51 7.74
C ASP A 565 29.79 -4.64 8.76
N PRO A 566 30.75 -5.57 8.54
CA PRO A 566 30.94 -6.74 9.40
C PRO A 566 32.15 -6.62 10.37
N ALA A 567 31.93 -6.08 11.57
CA ALA A 567 32.85 -6.19 12.71
C ALA A 567 32.05 -6.15 14.04
N SER A 568 32.39 -6.89 15.10
CA SER A 568 33.30 -8.04 15.27
C SER A 568 32.90 -8.78 16.57
N GLY A 569 33.58 -9.86 16.96
CA GLY A 569 33.38 -10.50 18.28
C GLY A 569 32.80 -11.92 18.23
N THR A 570 33.66 -12.89 17.88
CA THR A 570 33.41 -14.31 18.14
C THR A 570 33.42 -14.63 19.64
N TRP A 571 32.75 -15.71 20.04
CA TRP A 571 33.26 -16.88 20.82
C TRP A 571 32.10 -17.60 21.57
N GLY A 572 32.34 -18.84 22.02
CA GLY A 572 31.51 -19.47 23.07
C GLY A 572 30.42 -20.48 22.62
N ARG A 573 30.84 -21.69 22.25
CA ARG A 573 29.96 -22.88 22.08
C ARG A 573 29.15 -23.21 23.35
N ARG A 574 27.95 -23.82 23.16
CA ARG A 574 27.32 -24.93 23.94
C ARG A 574 27.14 -24.74 25.47
N SER A 575 26.13 -25.29 26.16
CA SER A 575 24.89 -26.01 25.81
C SER A 575 24.16 -26.36 27.12
N GLY A 576 22.83 -26.35 27.20
CA GLY A 576 22.17 -26.89 28.42
C GLY A 576 20.67 -26.66 28.60
N ARG A 577 19.89 -27.70 28.33
CA ARG A 577 18.62 -28.13 28.98
C ARG A 577 17.86 -27.21 29.98
N GLN A 578 16.58 -27.06 29.64
CA GLN A 578 15.37 -27.38 30.45
C GLN A 578 14.94 -26.55 31.69
N SER A 579 13.73 -25.98 31.50
CA SER A 579 12.50 -26.21 32.32
C SER A 579 12.13 -25.25 33.47
N ARG A 580 10.81 -24.96 33.52
CA ARG A 580 9.90 -24.67 34.66
C ARG A 580 10.41 -23.78 35.82
N GLY A 581 9.71 -22.73 36.28
CA GLY A 581 8.38 -22.19 35.96
C GLY A 581 7.44 -22.12 37.19
N ARG A 582 6.48 -21.17 37.15
CA ARG A 582 5.45 -20.82 38.16
C ARG A 582 5.85 -19.91 39.34
N ASP A 583 5.08 -18.82 39.50
CA ASP A 583 4.06 -18.56 40.55
C ASP A 583 4.42 -18.86 42.03
N SER A 584 4.07 -18.07 43.07
CA SER A 584 3.31 -16.79 43.17
C SER A 584 3.25 -16.29 44.63
N ASN A 585 2.66 -15.09 44.87
CA ASN A 585 1.95 -14.66 46.11
C ASN A 585 2.79 -14.43 47.40
N VAL A 586 2.37 -13.70 48.47
CA VAL A 586 1.33 -12.66 48.75
C VAL A 586 1.69 -11.97 50.10
N ALA A 587 1.27 -10.71 50.36
CA ALA A 587 1.23 -10.11 51.72
C ALA A 587 0.16 -8.99 51.86
N VAL A 588 -0.51 -8.87 53.03
CA VAL A 588 -1.74 -8.07 53.30
C VAL A 588 -1.85 -7.77 54.83
N SER A 589 -2.32 -6.62 55.36
CA SER A 589 -2.46 -5.25 54.81
C SER A 589 -2.01 -4.13 55.81
N GLN A 590 -2.78 -3.41 56.67
CA GLN A 590 -4.23 -3.34 56.94
C GLN A 590 -4.67 -2.06 57.71
N SER A 591 -5.58 -1.27 57.11
CA SER A 591 -6.62 -0.32 57.64
C SER A 591 -6.46 0.57 58.90
N ASN A 592 -6.87 1.86 58.77
CA ASN A 592 -7.74 2.70 59.66
C ASN A 592 -7.40 4.21 59.47
N SER A 593 -8.24 5.08 58.88
CA SER A 593 -9.50 5.71 59.33
C SER A 593 -9.33 6.83 60.38
N VAL A 594 -10.00 7.99 60.36
CA VAL A 594 -10.95 8.65 59.42
C VAL A 594 -11.06 10.13 59.86
N GLU A 595 -11.30 11.09 58.95
CA GLU A 595 -12.32 12.16 59.09
C GLU A 595 -12.38 13.07 57.84
N VAL A 596 -13.57 13.56 57.52
CA VAL A 596 -13.86 14.45 56.38
C VAL A 596 -14.88 15.49 56.84
N ASN A 597 -14.53 16.77 56.76
CA ASN A 597 -15.47 17.87 56.95
C ASN A 597 -15.80 18.51 55.59
N THR A 598 -17.07 18.45 55.21
CA THR A 598 -17.62 19.13 54.04
C THR A 598 -18.32 20.43 54.45
N PHE A 599 -17.98 21.52 53.78
CA PHE A 599 -18.78 22.75 53.77
C PHE A 599 -19.22 23.05 52.32
N THR A 600 -20.40 23.64 52.18
CA THR A 600 -21.05 24.01 50.92
C THR A 600 -21.70 25.39 51.04
N ALA A 601 -22.16 25.95 49.91
CA ALA A 601 -22.63 27.34 49.72
C ALA A 601 -21.50 28.40 49.71
N ASP A 602 -21.47 29.41 48.83
CA ASP A 602 -22.33 29.73 47.67
C ASP A 602 -21.51 30.33 46.52
N GLU A 603 -21.97 30.16 45.26
CA GLU A 603 -21.39 30.85 44.09
C GLU A 603 -22.16 32.15 43.76
N PRO A 604 -21.50 33.32 43.70
CA PRO A 604 -22.07 34.52 43.11
C PRO A 604 -22.03 34.45 41.57
N ARG A 605 -23.18 34.67 40.91
CA ARG A 605 -23.27 34.72 39.43
C ARG A 605 -22.60 35.98 38.89
N PHE A 606 -21.76 35.84 37.86
CA PHE A 606 -21.18 36.95 37.09
C PHE A 606 -21.45 36.80 35.59
N SER A 607 -21.47 37.93 34.86
CA SER A 607 -21.84 37.97 33.43
C SER A 607 -20.78 37.36 32.52
N THR A 608 -21.20 36.95 31.31
CA THR A 608 -20.41 36.14 30.37
C THR A 608 -20.05 36.89 29.07
N ASP A 609 -19.94 38.21 29.12
CA ASP A 609 -19.92 39.06 27.92
C ASP A 609 -18.54 39.60 27.50
N ASP A 610 -17.46 39.26 28.21
CA ASP A 610 -16.08 39.64 27.84
C ASP A 610 -15.36 38.51 27.05
N PRO A 611 -14.72 38.81 25.89
CA PRO A 611 -14.04 37.81 25.06
C PRO A 611 -12.67 37.39 25.63
N PRO A 612 -12.24 36.12 25.44
CA PRO A 612 -11.02 35.59 26.06
C PRO A 612 -9.73 36.19 25.47
N VAL A 613 -9.00 36.95 26.28
CA VAL A 613 -7.73 37.59 25.91
C VAL A 613 -6.62 36.53 25.70
N THR A 614 -6.18 36.39 24.45
CA THR A 614 -5.12 35.42 24.08
C THR A 614 -3.72 36.02 24.24
N VAL A 615 -3.05 35.73 25.36
CA VAL A 615 -1.69 36.22 25.64
C VAL A 615 -0.63 35.45 24.83
N ARG A 616 -0.10 36.07 23.78
CA ARG A 616 1.09 35.57 23.06
C ARG A 616 2.38 36.18 23.65
N ALA A 617 3.00 35.47 24.59
CA ALA A 617 4.32 35.84 25.09
C ALA A 617 5.39 35.69 23.98
N ARG A 618 5.97 36.81 23.53
CA ARG A 618 7.10 36.83 22.59
C ARG A 618 8.32 37.37 23.33
N ARG A 619 9.34 36.52 23.52
CA ARG A 619 10.58 36.90 24.20
C ARG A 619 11.43 37.76 23.27
N PHE A 620 11.38 39.07 23.45
CA PHE A 620 12.40 39.98 22.91
C PHE A 620 13.76 39.64 23.55
N ARG A 621 14.86 39.91 22.85
CA ARG A 621 16.18 39.33 23.09
C ARG A 621 17.28 40.33 22.74
#